data_AF-A0A8S1GNJ8-F1
#
_entry.id   AF-A0A8S1GNJ8-F1
#
_cell.length_a   1.000
_cell.length_b   1.000
_cell.length_c   1.000
_cell.angle_alpha   90.00
_cell.angle_beta   90.00
_cell.angle_gamma   90.00
#
_symmetry.space_group_name_H-M   'P 1'
#
loop_
_entity.id
_entity.type
_entity.pdbx_description
1 polymer ?
#
loop_
_entity_poly.entity_id
_entity_poly.type
_entity_poly.pdbx_seq_one_letter_code
_entity_poly.pdbx_strand_id
1 'polypeptide(L)'
;MLSYSYEENEHLLYWPESNRMKAIKEDNKRTMNYTMPGIKIDKLVTHFDPKIKVTQLIKVANFELAVDATSDILTMLGQGKDMSGRPSELNQFVLQVWAVRFQLLLALRLHTHLLAEIVQFEELDAPDLYYQYANPGKIGSLVPFTLRLIHAEALRFSPFPWKSIERINRLEQQVKNVISFFETSNRSSAHICDWKKTRKKALQEYMQAVNVLDKVVVETDDIKEKAIISQALMRMAMQAGDEKAMNYYAEKIDNNNSEDAVLHKTLRSLFSGCLESCSRTNIKKITSTGNLSPRVVNTAAIALLYAGKAKEAVEMFGKSKKILRGPMLSNLKTTAELCVPAVIKDAMMEKAEADQK
;
A
#
# COMPACT_ATOMS: atom_id res chain seq x y z
N MET A 1 1.75 -12.22 -19.74
CA MET A 1 0.81 -12.05 -18.61
C MET A 1 -0.59 -11.59 -19.06
N LEU A 2 -0.96 -11.71 -20.36
CA LEU A 2 -2.16 -11.07 -20.93
C LEU A 2 -3.02 -11.99 -21.83
N SER A 3 -2.99 -13.30 -21.56
CA SER A 3 -3.99 -14.25 -22.03
C SER A 3 -4.07 -15.40 -21.02
N TYR A 4 -5.23 -15.56 -20.41
CA TYR A 4 -5.62 -16.74 -19.68
C TYR A 4 -6.82 -17.31 -20.44
N SER A 5 -6.67 -18.49 -21.03
CA SER A 5 -7.83 -19.31 -21.36
C SER A 5 -8.48 -19.73 -20.04
N TYR A 6 -9.81 -19.61 -19.93
CA TYR A 6 -10.53 -20.04 -18.72
C TYR A 6 -10.34 -21.54 -18.53
N GLU A 7 -10.46 -22.27 -19.63
CA GLU A 7 -10.41 -23.73 -19.73
C GLU A 7 -9.05 -24.28 -19.29
N GLU A 8 -7.96 -23.55 -19.57
CA GLU A 8 -6.59 -23.94 -19.18
C GLU A 8 -6.21 -23.56 -17.74
N ASN A 9 -6.95 -22.65 -17.10
CA ASN A 9 -6.53 -21.99 -15.85
C ASN A 9 -7.64 -21.90 -14.79
N GLU A 10 -8.74 -22.62 -14.93
CA GLU A 10 -9.90 -22.58 -14.00
C GLU A 10 -9.47 -22.66 -12.52
N HIS A 11 -8.46 -23.48 -12.21
CA HIS A 11 -7.94 -23.64 -10.85
C HIS A 11 -7.33 -22.35 -10.28
N LEU A 12 -6.76 -21.47 -11.11
CA LEU A 12 -6.22 -20.17 -10.70
C LEU A 12 -7.28 -19.06 -10.64
N LEU A 13 -8.43 -19.28 -11.28
CA LEU A 13 -9.56 -18.34 -11.32
C LEU A 13 -10.58 -18.58 -10.20
N TYR A 14 -10.54 -19.77 -9.59
CA TYR A 14 -11.39 -20.11 -8.45
C TYR A 14 -11.23 -19.10 -7.31
N TRP A 15 -12.35 -18.52 -6.88
CA TRP A 15 -12.39 -17.56 -5.79
C TRP A 15 -13.71 -17.69 -5.02
N PRO A 16 -13.72 -17.61 -3.68
CA PRO A 16 -14.96 -17.68 -2.91
C PRO A 16 -15.96 -16.60 -3.31
N GLU A 17 -17.24 -16.97 -3.38
CA GLU A 17 -18.34 -16.05 -3.72
C GLU A 17 -18.55 -15.02 -2.61
N SER A 18 -18.67 -13.75 -2.99
CA SER A 18 -19.00 -12.66 -2.08
C SER A 18 -20.44 -12.76 -1.57
N ASN A 19 -20.73 -12.08 -0.46
CA ASN A 19 -22.10 -11.99 0.04
C ASN A 19 -23.02 -11.28 -0.96
N ARG A 20 -22.51 -10.27 -1.69
CA ARG A 20 -23.22 -9.61 -2.81
C ARG A 20 -23.58 -10.60 -3.92
N MET A 21 -22.64 -11.47 -4.32
CA MET A 21 -22.87 -12.48 -5.35
C MET A 21 -23.89 -13.54 -4.92
N LYS A 22 -23.91 -13.93 -3.64
CA LYS A 22 -24.89 -14.88 -3.09
C LYS A 22 -26.30 -14.32 -3.08
N ALA A 23 -26.48 -13.09 -2.60
CA ALA A 23 -27.79 -12.43 -2.53
C ALA A 23 -28.53 -12.39 -3.89
N ILE A 24 -27.80 -12.21 -5.00
CA ILE A 24 -28.40 -12.15 -6.35
C ILE A 24 -28.87 -13.52 -6.86
N LYS A 25 -28.25 -14.61 -6.41
CA LYS A 25 -28.74 -15.96 -6.71
C LYS A 25 -30.07 -16.23 -5.99
N GLU A 26 -30.23 -15.67 -4.79
CA GLU A 26 -31.45 -15.80 -3.99
C GLU A 26 -32.60 -14.95 -4.55
N ASP A 27 -32.31 -13.73 -5.00
CA ASP A 27 -33.33 -12.76 -5.47
C ASP A 27 -33.92 -13.09 -6.86
N ASN A 28 -33.29 -14.00 -7.64
CA ASN A 28 -33.61 -14.41 -9.02
C ASN A 28 -33.70 -13.29 -10.08
N LYS A 29 -33.71 -12.02 -9.67
CA LYS A 29 -33.79 -10.84 -10.52
C LYS A 29 -32.38 -10.36 -10.87
N ARG A 30 -31.95 -10.63 -12.11
CA ARG A 30 -30.77 -9.98 -12.73
C ARG A 30 -31.03 -8.50 -13.09
N THR A 31 -31.82 -7.79 -12.29
CA THR A 31 -32.25 -6.41 -12.59
C THR A 31 -31.27 -5.35 -12.08
N MET A 32 -30.39 -5.70 -11.13
CA MET A 32 -29.29 -4.83 -10.74
C MET A 32 -28.04 -5.15 -11.55
N ASN A 33 -27.73 -4.24 -12.47
CA ASN A 33 -26.40 -4.09 -13.05
C ASN A 33 -25.50 -3.45 -11.99
N TYR A 34 -24.61 -4.22 -11.37
CA TYR A 34 -23.66 -3.73 -10.36
C TYR A 34 -22.45 -3.06 -11.02
N THR A 35 -22.70 -2.21 -12.00
CA THR A 35 -21.66 -1.67 -12.87
C THR A 35 -20.85 -0.58 -12.20
N MET A 36 -19.65 -0.98 -11.80
CA MET A 36 -18.42 -0.21 -12.05
C MET A 36 -18.36 0.30 -13.50
N PRO A 37 -17.58 1.35 -13.85
CA PRO A 37 -17.83 2.15 -15.07
C PRO A 37 -17.25 1.60 -16.40
N GLY A 38 -17.76 2.04 -17.57
CA GLY A 38 -17.29 1.78 -18.96
C GLY A 38 -18.00 0.70 -19.86
N ILE A 39 -19.09 1.04 -20.59
CA ILE A 39 -20.11 0.06 -21.12
C ILE A 39 -19.98 -0.34 -22.60
N LYS A 40 -20.70 -1.43 -22.94
CA LYS A 40 -21.21 -1.86 -24.26
C LYS A 40 -21.12 -0.81 -25.36
N ILE A 41 -20.21 -1.08 -26.29
CA ILE A 41 -20.25 -0.58 -27.66
C ILE A 41 -20.24 -1.81 -28.57
N ASP A 42 -21.20 -1.87 -29.49
CA ASP A 42 -21.10 -2.76 -30.65
C ASP A 42 -20.02 -2.23 -31.60
N LYS A 43 -19.10 -3.15 -31.98
CA LYS A 43 -18.03 -3.09 -33.00
C LYS A 43 -16.60 -2.99 -32.46
N LEU A 44 -15.80 -3.97 -32.87
CA LEU A 44 -14.36 -4.01 -32.68
C LEU A 44 -13.69 -2.81 -33.38
N VAL A 45 -12.79 -2.12 -32.68
CA VAL A 45 -11.74 -1.34 -33.34
C VAL A 45 -10.64 -2.30 -33.79
N THR A 46 -10.40 -2.32 -35.09
CA THR A 46 -9.43 -3.20 -35.75
C THR A 46 -8.01 -2.61 -35.72
N HIS A 47 -7.00 -3.50 -35.63
CA HIS A 47 -5.58 -3.23 -35.94
C HIS A 47 -4.78 -2.36 -34.93
N PHE A 48 -4.87 -2.71 -33.65
CA PHE A 48 -3.79 -2.46 -32.69
C PHE A 48 -3.66 -3.69 -31.79
N ASP A 49 -2.43 -4.15 -31.50
CA ASP A 49 -2.20 -5.12 -30.40
C ASP A 49 -1.69 -4.37 -29.16
N PRO A 50 -2.59 -3.91 -28.28
CA PRO A 50 -2.20 -3.19 -27.07
C PRO A 50 -1.32 -4.01 -26.11
N LYS A 51 -1.37 -5.34 -26.19
CA LYS A 51 -0.60 -6.22 -25.31
C LYS A 51 0.89 -6.16 -25.62
N ILE A 52 1.24 -6.03 -26.90
CA ILE A 52 2.62 -5.96 -27.37
C ILE A 52 3.27 -4.65 -26.88
N LYS A 53 2.64 -3.48 -27.08
CA LYS A 53 3.18 -2.16 -26.67
C LYS A 53 3.52 -2.12 -25.17
N VAL A 54 2.58 -2.45 -24.29
CA VAL A 54 2.81 -2.42 -22.83
C VAL A 54 3.91 -3.41 -22.43
N THR A 55 3.90 -4.63 -22.98
CA THR A 55 4.91 -5.65 -22.65
C THR A 55 6.32 -5.23 -23.10
N GLN A 56 6.45 -4.56 -24.25
CA GLN A 56 7.73 -4.04 -24.74
C GLN A 56 8.24 -2.88 -23.86
N LEU A 57 7.38 -1.92 -23.51
CA LEU A 57 7.77 -0.78 -22.66
C LEU A 57 8.24 -1.22 -21.27
N ILE A 58 7.56 -2.21 -20.67
CA ILE A 58 7.99 -2.83 -19.40
C ILE A 58 9.35 -3.52 -19.54
N LYS A 59 9.62 -4.23 -20.64
CA LYS A 59 10.93 -4.87 -20.88
C LYS A 59 12.08 -3.88 -21.03
N VAL A 60 11.80 -2.67 -21.53
CA VAL A 60 12.78 -1.57 -21.66
C VAL A 60 12.81 -0.69 -20.39
N ALA A 61 12.10 -1.09 -19.33
CA ALA A 61 11.97 -0.36 -18.07
C ALA A 61 11.42 1.09 -18.20
N ASN A 62 10.77 1.41 -19.32
CA ASN A 62 10.11 2.70 -19.51
C ASN A 62 8.69 2.66 -18.91
N PHE A 63 8.63 2.78 -17.58
CA PHE A 63 7.39 2.63 -16.82
C PHE A 63 6.42 3.80 -17.01
N GLU A 64 6.90 5.01 -17.29
CA GLU A 64 6.05 6.19 -17.55
C GLU A 64 5.22 5.98 -18.83
N LEU A 65 5.87 5.70 -19.97
CA LEU A 65 5.17 5.38 -21.21
C LEU A 65 4.32 4.11 -21.09
N ALA A 66 4.70 3.16 -20.22
CA ALA A 66 3.87 1.99 -19.94
C ALA A 66 2.58 2.36 -19.19
N VAL A 67 2.61 3.32 -18.24
CA VAL A 67 1.40 3.85 -17.59
C VAL A 67 0.52 4.52 -18.62
N ASP A 68 1.07 5.40 -19.46
CA ASP A 68 0.30 6.09 -20.50
C ASP A 68 -0.33 5.09 -21.48
N ALA A 69 0.43 4.07 -21.90
CA ALA A 69 -0.11 2.99 -22.71
C ALA A 69 -1.25 2.23 -22.01
N THR A 70 -1.24 2.04 -20.68
CA THR A 70 -2.42 1.49 -19.98
C THR A 70 -3.59 2.47 -19.96
N SER A 71 -3.35 3.79 -19.90
CA SER A 71 -4.41 4.81 -20.03
C SER A 71 -5.09 4.69 -21.39
N ASP A 72 -4.31 4.68 -22.49
CA ASP A 72 -4.80 4.51 -23.87
C ASP A 72 -5.72 3.28 -23.98
N ILE A 73 -5.28 2.15 -23.43
CA ILE A 73 -5.98 0.87 -23.50
C ILE A 73 -7.29 0.92 -22.72
N LEU A 74 -7.28 1.48 -21.52
CA LEU A 74 -8.49 1.63 -20.73
C LEU A 74 -9.49 2.54 -21.46
N THR A 75 -9.05 3.68 -21.99
CA THR A 75 -9.93 4.58 -22.77
C THR A 75 -10.52 3.89 -24.00
N MET A 76 -9.73 3.10 -24.76
CA MET A 76 -10.25 2.27 -25.87
C MET A 76 -11.26 1.22 -25.42
N LEU A 77 -11.14 0.69 -24.19
CA LEU A 77 -12.07 -0.27 -23.57
C LEU A 77 -13.24 0.41 -22.84
N GLY A 78 -13.44 1.71 -23.02
CA GLY A 78 -14.52 2.46 -22.38
C GLY A 78 -14.26 2.84 -20.91
N GLN A 79 -13.07 2.57 -20.39
CA GLN A 79 -12.66 2.72 -18.99
C GLN A 79 -11.83 4.01 -18.76
N GLY A 80 -11.69 4.40 -17.49
CA GLY A 80 -10.75 5.45 -17.08
C GLY A 80 -11.32 6.88 -17.05
N LYS A 81 -10.46 7.87 -17.29
CA LYS A 81 -10.79 9.29 -17.14
C LYS A 81 -11.95 9.68 -18.06
N ASP A 82 -12.86 10.52 -17.54
CA ASP A 82 -14.05 11.04 -18.24
C ASP A 82 -15.09 9.96 -18.66
N MET A 83 -14.92 8.72 -18.20
CA MET A 83 -15.86 7.60 -18.41
C MET A 83 -16.67 7.22 -17.16
N SER A 84 -16.43 7.86 -16.02
CA SER A 84 -17.19 7.67 -14.77
C SER A 84 -18.70 7.82 -14.97
N GLY A 85 -19.50 6.91 -14.39
CA GLY A 85 -20.97 6.95 -14.48
C GLY A 85 -21.56 6.39 -15.78
N ARG A 86 -20.75 6.07 -16.79
CA ARG A 86 -21.16 5.19 -17.89
C ARG A 86 -21.13 3.73 -17.32
N PRO A 87 -22.13 2.83 -17.49
CA PRO A 87 -22.15 1.45 -16.90
C PRO A 87 -21.03 0.53 -17.46
N SER A 88 -20.95 -0.81 -17.32
CA SER A 88 -19.76 -1.59 -17.81
C SER A 88 -19.94 -2.96 -18.49
N GLU A 89 -18.93 -3.37 -19.28
CA GLU A 89 -18.51 -4.77 -19.45
C GLU A 89 -17.10 -5.04 -18.86
N LEU A 90 -17.05 -5.62 -17.66
CA LEU A 90 -15.82 -6.13 -17.10
C LEU A 90 -15.52 -7.52 -17.68
N ASN A 91 -14.31 -7.68 -18.20
CA ASN A 91 -13.77 -8.98 -18.58
C ASN A 91 -12.37 -9.15 -17.96
N GLN A 92 -11.84 -10.37 -18.04
CA GLN A 92 -10.56 -10.70 -17.41
C GLN A 92 -9.38 -9.88 -17.98
N PHE A 93 -9.44 -9.49 -19.25
CA PHE A 93 -8.41 -8.66 -19.88
C PHE A 93 -8.42 -7.23 -19.34
N VAL A 94 -9.60 -6.60 -19.21
CA VAL A 94 -9.77 -5.27 -18.57
C VAL A 94 -9.14 -5.26 -17.17
N LEU A 95 -9.44 -6.27 -16.35
CA LEU A 95 -8.91 -6.38 -14.99
C LEU A 95 -7.40 -6.71 -14.94
N GLN A 96 -6.85 -7.34 -15.96
CA GLN A 96 -5.39 -7.49 -16.11
C GLN A 96 -4.71 -6.17 -16.47
N VAL A 97 -5.31 -5.34 -17.33
CA VAL A 97 -4.79 -4.00 -17.66
C VAL A 97 -4.78 -3.12 -16.41
N TRP A 98 -5.86 -3.13 -15.62
CA TRP A 98 -5.91 -2.47 -14.31
C TRP A 98 -4.85 -2.99 -13.33
N ALA A 99 -4.63 -4.32 -13.26
CA ALA A 99 -3.57 -4.90 -12.45
C ALA A 99 -2.17 -4.37 -12.83
N VAL A 100 -1.86 -4.35 -14.13
CA VAL A 100 -0.58 -3.83 -14.66
C VAL A 100 -0.44 -2.33 -14.37
N ARG A 101 -1.49 -1.54 -14.59
CA ARG A 101 -1.51 -0.10 -14.29
C ARG A 101 -1.18 0.16 -12.82
N PHE A 102 -1.82 -0.54 -11.89
CA PHE A 102 -1.56 -0.35 -10.46
C PHE A 102 -0.16 -0.80 -10.04
N GLN A 103 0.42 -1.83 -10.67
CA GLN A 103 1.84 -2.18 -10.48
C GLN A 103 2.79 -1.07 -10.94
N LEU A 104 2.51 -0.45 -12.08
CA LEU A 104 3.33 0.64 -12.60
C LEU A 104 3.22 1.90 -11.75
N LEU A 105 2.02 2.27 -11.28
CA LEU A 105 1.83 3.37 -10.33
C LEU A 105 2.55 3.13 -8.99
N LEU A 106 2.58 1.89 -8.50
CA LEU A 106 3.40 1.51 -7.34
C LEU A 106 4.91 1.66 -7.61
N ALA A 107 5.38 1.18 -8.77
CA ALA A 107 6.79 1.25 -9.15
C ALA A 107 7.28 2.71 -9.29
N LEU A 108 6.46 3.58 -9.88
CA LEU A 108 6.71 5.02 -10.02
C LEU A 108 6.44 5.83 -8.73
N ARG A 109 5.98 5.19 -7.64
CA ARG A 109 5.61 5.83 -6.36
C ARG A 109 4.49 6.88 -6.48
N LEU A 110 3.64 6.75 -7.50
CA LEU A 110 2.49 7.62 -7.75
C LEU A 110 1.29 7.24 -6.86
N HIS A 111 1.53 7.18 -5.55
CA HIS A 111 0.59 6.63 -4.56
C HIS A 111 -0.74 7.40 -4.50
N THR A 112 -0.73 8.71 -4.72
CA THR A 112 -1.94 9.55 -4.77
C THR A 112 -2.85 9.17 -5.94
N HIS A 113 -2.27 8.92 -7.12
CA HIS A 113 -2.99 8.51 -8.32
C HIS A 113 -3.53 7.09 -8.16
N LEU A 114 -2.70 6.18 -7.63
CA LEU A 114 -3.12 4.82 -7.28
C LEU A 114 -4.34 4.82 -6.36
N LEU A 115 -4.32 5.60 -5.28
CA LEU A 115 -5.44 5.67 -4.33
C LEU A 115 -6.71 6.26 -4.95
N ALA A 116 -6.59 7.27 -5.81
CA ALA A 116 -7.71 7.90 -6.50
C ALA A 116 -8.40 6.97 -7.52
N GLU A 117 -7.63 6.08 -8.18
CA GLU A 117 -8.18 5.08 -9.09
C GLU A 117 -8.71 3.84 -8.35
N ILE A 118 -8.00 3.37 -7.33
CA ILE A 118 -8.32 2.11 -6.65
C ILE A 118 -9.57 2.20 -5.76
N VAL A 119 -9.94 3.41 -5.29
CA VAL A 119 -11.14 3.63 -4.47
C VAL A 119 -12.43 3.22 -5.20
N GLN A 120 -12.43 3.30 -6.53
CA GLN A 120 -13.57 2.88 -7.34
C GLN A 120 -13.86 1.39 -7.13
N PHE A 121 -12.84 0.54 -6.98
CA PHE A 121 -12.97 -0.93 -6.91
C PHE A 121 -13.55 -1.47 -5.59
N GLU A 122 -13.98 -0.60 -4.67
CA GLU A 122 -14.63 -0.92 -3.39
C GLU A 122 -13.86 -2.00 -2.58
N GLU A 123 -14.37 -3.22 -2.54
CA GLU A 123 -13.80 -4.40 -1.87
C GLU A 123 -13.45 -5.54 -2.85
N LEU A 124 -13.51 -5.30 -4.17
CA LEU A 124 -13.37 -6.30 -5.25
C LEU A 124 -14.32 -7.50 -5.10
N ASP A 125 -15.52 -7.24 -4.56
CA ASP A 125 -16.55 -8.21 -4.22
C ASP A 125 -17.86 -8.04 -5.03
N ALA A 126 -17.87 -7.08 -5.97
CA ALA A 126 -18.99 -6.82 -6.85
C ALA A 126 -19.36 -8.06 -7.69
N PRO A 127 -20.67 -8.35 -7.91
CA PRO A 127 -21.15 -9.56 -8.59
C PRO A 127 -20.66 -9.74 -10.02
N ASP A 128 -20.53 -8.65 -10.77
CA ASP A 128 -20.03 -8.62 -12.15
C ASP A 128 -18.55 -9.01 -12.26
N LEU A 129 -17.81 -9.05 -11.15
CA LEU A 129 -16.46 -9.59 -11.06
C LEU A 129 -16.39 -11.12 -11.01
N TYR A 130 -17.53 -11.83 -11.03
CA TYR A 130 -17.62 -13.29 -10.96
C TYR A 130 -18.09 -13.90 -12.28
N TYR A 131 -17.45 -15.01 -12.69
CA TYR A 131 -17.81 -15.72 -13.94
C TYR A 131 -19.27 -16.18 -13.93
N GLN A 132 -19.76 -16.63 -12.78
CA GLN A 132 -21.13 -17.10 -12.54
C GLN A 132 -22.21 -16.07 -12.91
N TYR A 133 -21.91 -14.77 -12.82
CA TYR A 133 -22.87 -13.68 -13.07
C TYR A 133 -23.23 -13.57 -14.56
N ALA A 134 -22.21 -13.62 -15.42
CA ALA A 134 -22.39 -13.66 -16.88
C ALA A 134 -22.73 -15.07 -17.39
N ASN A 135 -21.99 -16.08 -16.91
CA ASN A 135 -22.03 -17.46 -17.38
C ASN A 135 -22.22 -18.45 -16.21
N PRO A 136 -23.46 -18.88 -15.90
CA PRO A 136 -23.75 -19.73 -14.75
C PRO A 136 -22.99 -21.07 -14.70
N GLY A 137 -22.51 -21.57 -15.85
CA GLY A 137 -21.69 -22.78 -15.94
C GLY A 137 -20.18 -22.59 -15.66
N LYS A 138 -19.72 -21.36 -15.40
CA LYS A 138 -18.31 -21.06 -15.07
C LYS A 138 -18.19 -20.54 -13.64
N ILE A 139 -17.17 -21.01 -12.91
CA ILE A 139 -16.99 -20.71 -11.48
C ILE A 139 -15.66 -19.99 -11.27
N GLY A 140 -15.70 -18.85 -10.57
CA GLY A 140 -14.51 -18.12 -10.14
C GLY A 140 -14.68 -16.62 -10.32
N SER A 141 -13.57 -15.89 -10.26
CA SER A 141 -13.57 -14.43 -10.46
C SER A 141 -12.70 -14.01 -11.63
N LEU A 142 -13.15 -12.97 -12.32
CA LEU A 142 -12.42 -12.27 -13.36
C LEU A 142 -11.20 -11.50 -12.79
N VAL A 143 -11.22 -11.18 -11.49
CA VAL A 143 -10.17 -10.40 -10.81
C VAL A 143 -8.95 -11.28 -10.55
N PRO A 144 -7.78 -10.99 -11.17
CA PRO A 144 -6.57 -11.77 -10.92
C PRO A 144 -6.08 -11.55 -9.49
N PHE A 145 -5.50 -12.59 -8.87
CA PHE A 145 -4.98 -12.50 -7.51
C PHE A 145 -4.03 -11.32 -7.29
N THR A 146 -3.19 -11.01 -8.29
CA THR A 146 -2.29 -9.85 -8.29
C THR A 146 -3.02 -8.53 -8.06
N LEU A 147 -4.19 -8.32 -8.67
CA LEU A 147 -5.01 -7.12 -8.46
C LEU A 147 -5.54 -7.06 -7.02
N ARG A 148 -5.96 -8.21 -6.45
CA ARG A 148 -6.40 -8.27 -5.05
C ARG A 148 -5.29 -7.93 -4.06
N LEU A 149 -4.08 -8.44 -4.33
CA LEU A 149 -2.90 -8.16 -3.50
C LEU A 149 -2.58 -6.66 -3.52
N ILE A 150 -2.47 -6.05 -4.70
CA ILE A 150 -2.22 -4.61 -4.85
C ILE A 150 -3.33 -3.77 -4.19
N HIS A 151 -4.59 -4.18 -4.32
CA HIS A 151 -5.75 -3.54 -3.70
C HIS A 151 -5.76 -3.63 -2.16
N ALA A 152 -5.16 -4.67 -1.58
CA ALA A 152 -4.91 -4.74 -0.15
C ALA A 152 -3.69 -3.88 0.25
N GLU A 153 -2.62 -3.95 -0.52
CA GLU A 153 -1.34 -3.27 -0.25
C GLU A 153 -1.37 -1.74 -0.43
N ALA A 154 -2.17 -1.22 -1.36
CA ALA A 154 -2.23 0.21 -1.67
C ALA A 154 -2.67 1.05 -0.47
N LEU A 155 -3.50 0.48 0.41
CA LEU A 155 -3.99 1.17 1.60
C LEU A 155 -2.88 1.56 2.58
N ARG A 156 -1.68 0.95 2.52
CA ARG A 156 -0.53 1.36 3.34
C ARG A 156 -0.08 2.81 3.07
N PHE A 157 -0.46 3.37 1.92
CA PHE A 157 -0.19 4.75 1.53
C PHE A 157 -1.38 5.69 1.77
N SER A 158 -2.51 5.15 2.25
CA SER A 158 -3.72 5.92 2.56
C SER A 158 -3.65 6.51 3.99
N PRO A 159 -4.57 7.42 4.37
CA PRO A 159 -4.72 7.87 5.76
C PRO A 159 -5.05 6.76 6.78
N PHE A 160 -5.40 5.56 6.32
CA PHE A 160 -5.86 4.43 7.15
C PHE A 160 -5.02 3.16 6.90
N PRO A 161 -3.69 3.17 7.15
CA PRO A 161 -2.79 2.10 6.74
C PRO A 161 -3.10 0.74 7.38
N TRP A 162 -3.68 0.70 8.59
CA TRP A 162 -4.16 -0.53 9.24
C TRP A 162 -5.12 -1.36 8.39
N LYS A 163 -5.95 -0.70 7.55
CA LYS A 163 -6.87 -1.39 6.63
C LYS A 163 -6.13 -2.24 5.59
N SER A 164 -4.85 -1.94 5.30
CA SER A 164 -4.01 -2.78 4.45
C SER A 164 -3.80 -4.16 5.08
N ILE A 165 -3.44 -4.19 6.37
CA ILE A 165 -3.21 -5.43 7.13
C ILE A 165 -4.50 -6.22 7.28
N GLU A 166 -5.62 -5.56 7.56
CA GLU A 166 -6.94 -6.19 7.60
C GLU A 166 -7.28 -6.87 6.26
N ARG A 167 -7.13 -6.16 5.13
CA ARG A 167 -7.36 -6.72 3.79
C ARG A 167 -6.38 -7.84 3.44
N ILE A 168 -5.10 -7.75 3.82
CA ILE A 168 -4.10 -8.80 3.60
C ILE A 168 -4.44 -10.06 4.42
N ASN A 169 -4.82 -9.92 5.69
CA ASN A 169 -5.23 -11.03 6.54
C ASN A 169 -6.48 -11.73 6.00
N ARG A 170 -7.49 -10.95 5.56
CA ARG A 170 -8.68 -11.48 4.90
C ARG A 170 -8.34 -12.22 3.60
N LEU A 171 -7.40 -11.70 2.81
CA LEU A 171 -6.90 -12.34 1.59
C LEU A 171 -6.19 -13.68 1.90
N GLU A 172 -5.38 -13.73 2.97
CA GLU A 172 -4.68 -14.95 3.40
C GLU A 172 -5.65 -16.02 3.93
N GLN A 173 -6.71 -15.62 4.65
CA GLN A 173 -7.82 -16.49 5.05
C GLN A 173 -8.59 -17.03 3.84
N GLN A 174 -8.92 -16.18 2.86
CA GLN A 174 -9.59 -16.61 1.64
C GLN A 174 -8.74 -17.63 0.85
N VAL A 175 -7.43 -17.41 0.74
CA VAL A 175 -6.51 -18.38 0.11
C VAL A 175 -6.41 -19.69 0.91
N LYS A 176 -6.38 -19.65 2.25
CA LYS A 176 -6.47 -20.86 3.09
C LYS A 176 -7.75 -21.65 2.80
N ASN A 177 -8.89 -20.98 2.69
CA ASN A 177 -10.18 -21.61 2.38
C ASN A 177 -10.22 -22.23 0.98
N VAL A 178 -9.55 -21.63 -0.01
CA VAL A 178 -9.40 -22.23 -1.35
C VAL A 178 -8.54 -23.50 -1.29
N ILE A 179 -7.43 -23.46 -0.54
CA ILE A 179 -6.54 -24.62 -0.36
C ILE A 179 -7.30 -25.78 0.32
N SER A 180 -7.99 -25.53 1.44
CA SER A 180 -8.74 -26.58 2.15
C SER A 180 -9.91 -27.12 1.33
N PHE A 181 -10.57 -26.29 0.52
CA PHE A 181 -11.59 -26.73 -0.43
C PHE A 181 -11.01 -27.64 -1.52
N PHE A 182 -9.82 -27.34 -2.07
CA PHE A 182 -9.17 -28.19 -3.07
C PHE A 182 -8.64 -29.50 -2.47
N GLU A 183 -8.13 -29.47 -1.24
CA GLU A 183 -7.71 -30.65 -0.48
C GLU A 183 -8.91 -31.56 -0.16
N THR A 184 -10.05 -31.00 0.26
CA THR A 184 -11.29 -31.75 0.53
C THR A 184 -11.94 -32.29 -0.75
N SER A 185 -11.87 -31.53 -1.85
CA SER A 185 -12.43 -31.93 -3.16
C SER A 185 -11.51 -32.84 -3.97
N ASN A 186 -10.42 -33.34 -3.36
CA ASN A 186 -9.40 -34.20 -3.97
C ASN A 186 -8.90 -33.70 -5.34
N ARG A 187 -8.72 -32.37 -5.49
CA ARG A 187 -8.23 -31.75 -6.72
C ARG A 187 -6.72 -32.01 -6.87
N SER A 188 -6.22 -31.88 -8.10
CA SER A 188 -4.81 -32.09 -8.45
C SER A 188 -3.84 -31.40 -7.47
N SER A 189 -2.82 -32.15 -7.03
CA SER A 189 -1.76 -31.66 -6.13
C SER A 189 -1.00 -30.47 -6.72
N ALA A 190 -0.93 -30.37 -8.05
CA ALA A 190 -0.37 -29.21 -8.75
C ALA A 190 -1.17 -27.93 -8.47
N HIS A 191 -2.51 -27.99 -8.47
CA HIS A 191 -3.36 -26.84 -8.21
C HIS A 191 -3.22 -26.35 -6.76
N ILE A 192 -3.12 -27.30 -5.82
CA ILE A 192 -2.85 -27.01 -4.41
C ILE A 192 -1.45 -26.38 -4.25
N CYS A 193 -0.45 -26.85 -4.99
CA CYS A 193 0.90 -26.28 -5.01
C CYS A 193 0.88 -24.82 -5.51
N ASP A 194 0.14 -24.52 -6.57
CA ASP A 194 0.02 -23.16 -7.09
C ASP A 194 -0.66 -22.21 -6.10
N TRP A 195 -1.74 -22.62 -5.43
CA TRP A 195 -2.34 -21.81 -4.36
C TRP A 195 -1.42 -21.65 -3.15
N LYS A 196 -0.59 -22.65 -2.82
CA LYS A 196 0.46 -22.52 -1.78
C LYS A 196 1.56 -21.53 -2.19
N LYS A 197 1.92 -21.42 -3.48
CA LYS A 197 2.79 -20.34 -4.00
C LYS A 197 2.11 -18.97 -3.91
N THR A 198 0.83 -18.89 -4.28
CA THR A 198 0.02 -17.67 -4.19
C THR A 198 -0.11 -17.17 -2.74
N ARG A 199 -0.31 -18.07 -1.78
CA ARG A 199 -0.30 -17.75 -0.34
C ARG A 199 1.02 -17.13 0.11
N LYS A 200 2.17 -17.65 -0.35
CA LYS A 200 3.48 -17.06 -0.04
C LYS A 200 3.64 -15.62 -0.57
N LYS A 201 3.00 -15.28 -1.70
CA LYS A 201 2.95 -13.89 -2.20
C LYS A 201 2.03 -12.99 -1.38
N ALA A 202 0.94 -13.53 -0.85
CA ALA A 202 0.03 -12.82 0.07
C ALA A 202 0.72 -12.46 1.39
N LEU A 203 1.54 -13.37 1.92
CA LEU A 203 2.43 -13.12 3.05
C LEU A 203 3.61 -12.23 2.61
N GLN A 204 3.36 -10.93 2.48
CA GLN A 204 4.37 -9.93 2.16
C GLN A 204 5.65 -10.03 3.02
N GLU A 205 6.74 -9.50 2.46
CA GLU A 205 8.02 -9.27 3.14
C GLU A 205 7.87 -8.61 4.52
N TYR A 206 6.92 -7.68 4.70
CA TYR A 206 6.63 -7.09 6.01
C TYR A 206 6.26 -8.15 7.07
N MET A 207 5.26 -8.99 6.80
CA MET A 207 4.82 -10.01 7.77
C MET A 207 5.89 -11.09 7.95
N GLN A 208 6.66 -11.41 6.91
CA GLN A 208 7.79 -12.34 7.05
C GLN A 208 8.91 -11.74 7.92
N ALA A 209 9.28 -10.47 7.71
CA ALA A 209 10.31 -9.79 8.47
C ALA A 209 9.89 -9.56 9.93
N VAL A 210 8.62 -9.22 10.21
CA VAL A 210 8.07 -9.20 11.57
C VAL A 210 8.19 -10.57 12.22
N ASN A 211 7.73 -11.65 11.56
CA ASN A 211 7.82 -13.00 12.12
C ASN A 211 9.26 -13.50 12.35
N VAL A 212 10.22 -13.06 11.54
CA VAL A 212 11.65 -13.39 11.74
C VAL A 212 12.21 -12.60 12.92
N LEU A 213 12.00 -11.29 12.97
CA LEU A 213 12.51 -10.44 14.05
C LEU A 213 11.85 -10.78 15.42
N ASP A 214 10.57 -11.13 15.44
CA ASP A 214 9.86 -11.52 16.67
C ASP A 214 10.41 -12.85 17.23
N LYS A 215 10.80 -13.80 16.36
CA LYS A 215 11.56 -15.00 16.77
C LYS A 215 12.92 -14.64 17.36
N VAL A 216 13.69 -13.77 16.71
CA VAL A 216 14.99 -13.33 17.24
C VAL A 216 14.83 -12.66 18.61
N VAL A 217 13.76 -11.88 18.85
CA VAL A 217 13.45 -11.31 20.18
C VAL A 217 13.21 -12.40 21.24
N VAL A 218 12.63 -13.54 20.87
CA VAL A 218 12.40 -14.68 21.77
C VAL A 218 13.68 -15.49 21.99
N GLU A 219 14.51 -15.67 20.96
CA GLU A 219 15.73 -16.49 20.98
C GLU A 219 16.96 -15.77 21.57
N THR A 220 17.00 -14.45 21.50
CA THR A 220 18.06 -13.62 22.11
C THR A 220 17.97 -13.67 23.63
N ASP A 221 19.09 -13.60 24.35
CA ASP A 221 19.09 -13.41 25.81
C ASP A 221 19.35 -11.96 26.25
N ASP A 222 20.17 -11.20 25.51
CA ASP A 222 20.50 -9.81 25.85
C ASP A 222 19.28 -8.87 25.85
N ILE A 223 19.09 -8.19 26.98
CA ILE A 223 18.04 -7.19 27.21
C ILE A 223 18.21 -5.98 26.28
N LYS A 224 19.45 -5.58 25.96
CA LYS A 224 19.70 -4.43 25.08
C LYS A 224 19.36 -4.76 23.63
N GLU A 225 19.79 -5.90 23.14
CA GLU A 225 19.43 -6.39 21.80
C GLU A 225 17.91 -6.61 21.66
N LYS A 226 17.25 -7.23 22.65
CA LYS A 226 15.77 -7.32 22.74
C LYS A 226 15.09 -5.95 22.61
N ALA A 227 15.61 -4.93 23.30
CA ALA A 227 15.08 -3.57 23.21
C ALA A 227 15.29 -2.98 21.80
N ILE A 228 16.47 -3.13 21.20
CA ILE A 228 16.78 -2.62 19.84
C ILE A 228 15.87 -3.26 18.79
N ILE A 229 15.68 -4.58 18.84
CA ILE A 229 14.82 -5.29 17.88
C ILE A 229 13.34 -4.93 18.12
N SER A 230 12.89 -4.81 19.38
CA SER A 230 11.54 -4.32 19.69
C SER A 230 11.31 -2.89 19.17
N GLN A 231 12.31 -2.02 19.21
CA GLN A 231 12.25 -0.68 18.59
C GLN A 231 12.22 -0.72 17.05
N ALA A 232 12.82 -1.74 16.41
CA ALA A 232 12.71 -1.94 14.97
C ALA A 232 11.30 -2.42 14.59
N LEU A 233 10.81 -3.45 15.30
CA LEU A 233 9.46 -4.00 15.16
C LEU A 233 8.37 -2.95 15.39
N MET A 234 8.50 -2.10 16.42
CA MET A 234 7.58 -0.98 16.65
C MET A 234 7.54 0.00 15.46
N ARG A 235 8.70 0.36 14.90
CA ARG A 235 8.78 1.27 13.73
C ARG A 235 8.25 0.62 12.45
N MET A 236 8.47 -0.68 12.27
CA MET A 236 7.89 -1.44 11.16
C MET A 236 6.36 -1.51 11.27
N ALA A 237 5.84 -1.77 12.48
CA ALA A 237 4.41 -1.74 12.78
C ALA A 237 3.80 -0.38 12.46
N MET A 238 4.41 0.72 12.92
CA MET A 238 4.00 2.08 12.53
C MET A 238 3.97 2.30 11.02
N GLN A 239 5.01 1.85 10.29
CA GLN A 239 5.10 2.02 8.84
C GLN A 239 4.06 1.19 8.07
N ALA A 240 3.66 0.04 8.61
CA ALA A 240 2.60 -0.78 8.05
C ALA A 240 1.18 -0.38 8.51
N GLY A 241 1.08 0.53 9.50
CA GLY A 241 -0.18 0.92 10.11
C GLY A 241 -0.68 -0.04 11.21
N ASP A 242 0.13 -0.98 11.68
CA ASP A 242 -0.28 -1.94 12.71
C ASP A 242 -0.28 -1.29 14.11
N GLU A 243 -1.38 -0.64 14.48
CA GLU A 243 -1.53 -0.03 15.80
C GLU A 243 -1.39 -1.06 16.94
N LYS A 244 -1.89 -2.29 16.74
CA LYS A 244 -1.87 -3.34 17.76
C LYS A 244 -0.45 -3.85 17.99
N ALA A 245 0.27 -4.17 16.92
CA ALA A 245 1.68 -4.57 17.03
C ALA A 245 2.55 -3.41 17.53
N MET A 246 2.30 -2.16 17.09
CA MET A 246 3.01 -0.99 17.59
C MET A 246 2.84 -0.86 19.11
N ASN A 247 1.61 -0.94 19.63
CA ASN A 247 1.35 -0.87 21.07
C ASN A 247 2.03 -2.02 21.84
N TYR A 248 1.93 -3.25 21.34
CA TYR A 248 2.57 -4.44 21.90
C TYR A 248 4.11 -4.30 21.99
N TYR A 249 4.76 -3.83 20.93
CA TYR A 249 6.21 -3.59 20.95
C TYR A 249 6.60 -2.36 21.76
N ALA A 250 5.75 -1.33 21.83
CA ALA A 250 5.97 -0.14 22.66
C ALA A 250 5.94 -0.46 24.17
N GLU A 251 5.18 -1.47 24.60
CA GLU A 251 5.14 -1.95 25.99
C GLU A 251 6.38 -2.77 26.37
N LYS A 252 6.99 -3.48 25.40
CA LYS A 252 8.25 -4.23 25.59
C LYS A 252 9.50 -3.33 25.64
N ILE A 253 9.42 -2.10 25.14
CA ILE A 253 10.55 -1.17 25.16
C ILE A 253 10.68 -0.56 26.56
N ASP A 254 11.83 -0.80 27.18
CA ASP A 254 12.15 -0.36 28.54
C ASP A 254 11.82 1.12 28.79
N ASN A 255 11.21 1.40 29.94
CA ASN A 255 10.59 2.69 30.26
C ASN A 255 11.60 3.78 30.67
N ASN A 256 12.88 3.42 30.78
CA ASN A 256 14.00 4.32 31.06
C ASN A 256 13.97 5.58 30.15
N ASN A 257 14.30 6.74 30.73
CA ASN A 257 14.27 8.07 30.07
C ASN A 257 15.44 8.28 29.06
N SER A 258 15.79 7.24 28.29
CA SER A 258 16.78 7.34 27.21
C SER A 258 16.29 8.22 26.05
N GLU A 259 17.23 8.79 25.29
CA GLU A 259 16.93 9.60 24.09
C GLU A 259 16.02 8.82 23.11
N ASP A 260 16.35 7.55 22.83
CA ASP A 260 15.51 6.68 21.99
C ASP A 260 14.12 6.46 22.57
N ALA A 261 13.96 6.23 23.89
CA ALA A 261 12.64 6.03 24.49
C ALA A 261 11.74 7.28 24.37
N VAL A 262 12.30 8.49 24.49
CA VAL A 262 11.51 9.73 24.28
C VAL A 262 11.19 9.91 22.80
N LEU A 263 12.09 9.55 21.88
CA LEU A 263 11.80 9.53 20.44
C LEU A 263 10.67 8.57 20.08
N HIS A 264 10.70 7.34 20.61
CA HIS A 264 9.64 6.35 20.36
C HIS A 264 8.29 6.76 20.95
N LYS A 265 8.27 7.36 22.14
CA LYS A 265 7.06 7.98 22.74
C LYS A 265 6.53 9.15 21.90
N THR A 266 7.41 9.94 21.29
CA THR A 266 7.05 11.00 20.33
C THR A 266 6.42 10.41 19.07
N LEU A 267 7.11 9.45 18.44
CA LEU A 267 6.67 8.75 17.23
C LEU A 267 5.31 8.07 17.41
N ARG A 268 5.11 7.30 18.50
CA ARG A 268 3.81 6.69 18.86
C ARG A 268 2.70 7.73 18.99
N SER A 269 2.99 8.87 19.62
CA SER A 269 2.00 9.95 19.79
C SER A 269 1.63 10.63 18.48
N LEU A 270 2.56 10.73 17.51
CA LEU A 270 2.25 11.21 16.15
C LEU A 270 1.35 10.22 15.40
N PHE A 271 1.66 8.92 15.49
CA PHE A 271 0.88 7.86 14.84
C PHE A 271 -0.56 7.81 15.36
N SER A 272 -0.77 7.92 16.68
CA SER A 272 -2.10 7.97 17.29
C SER A 272 -2.81 9.34 17.17
N GLY A 273 -2.24 10.33 16.46
CA GLY A 273 -2.86 11.65 16.28
C GLY A 273 -2.87 12.57 17.51
N CYS A 274 -2.14 12.22 18.58
CA CYS A 274 -2.09 12.97 19.86
C CYS A 274 -1.07 14.13 19.82
N LEU A 275 -1.29 15.09 18.91
CA LEU A 275 -0.28 16.06 18.45
C LEU A 275 0.08 17.16 19.48
N GLU A 276 -0.88 17.72 20.23
CA GLU A 276 -0.59 18.74 21.25
C GLU A 276 0.24 18.17 22.42
N SER A 277 -0.14 17.00 22.93
CA SER A 277 0.56 16.30 24.02
C SER A 277 1.98 15.91 23.61
N CYS A 278 2.15 15.44 22.37
CA CYS A 278 3.43 15.09 21.76
C CYS A 278 4.37 16.31 21.70
N SER A 279 3.90 17.40 21.09
CA SER A 279 4.71 18.59 20.82
C SER A 279 5.10 19.36 22.08
N ARG A 280 4.19 19.54 23.05
CA ARG A 280 4.52 20.30 24.27
C ARG A 280 5.42 19.54 25.24
N THR A 281 5.28 18.22 25.34
CA THR A 281 5.87 17.44 26.47
C THR A 281 7.12 16.66 26.07
N ASN A 282 7.11 15.99 24.91
CA ASN A 282 8.23 15.14 24.51
C ASN A 282 9.32 15.95 23.79
N ILE A 283 8.96 16.92 22.95
CA ILE A 283 9.95 17.78 22.27
C ILE A 283 10.75 18.62 23.26
N LYS A 284 10.11 19.15 24.32
CA LYS A 284 10.83 19.87 25.38
C LYS A 284 11.87 18.98 26.06
N LYS A 285 11.52 17.74 26.42
CA LYS A 285 12.46 16.74 26.98
C LYS A 285 13.62 16.46 26.02
N ILE A 286 13.32 16.21 24.74
CA ILE A 286 14.30 15.99 23.67
C ILE A 286 15.24 17.20 23.46
N THR A 287 14.74 18.42 23.63
CA THR A 287 15.56 19.64 23.43
C THR A 287 16.41 19.96 24.67
N SER A 288 15.92 19.59 25.87
CA SER A 288 16.63 19.84 27.14
C SER A 288 17.85 18.94 27.39
N THR A 289 17.98 17.80 26.73
CA THR A 289 19.13 16.88 26.89
C THR A 289 20.40 17.35 26.16
N GLY A 290 20.36 18.45 25.41
CA GLY A 290 21.53 19.11 24.81
C GLY A 290 22.20 18.40 23.62
N ASN A 291 22.07 17.08 23.52
CA ASN A 291 22.66 16.27 22.45
C ASN A 291 21.70 16.14 21.25
N LEU A 292 21.72 17.13 20.36
CA LEU A 292 20.84 17.17 19.17
C LEU A 292 21.35 16.23 18.06
N SER A 293 21.12 14.92 18.22
CA SER A 293 21.36 13.95 17.16
C SER A 293 20.50 14.24 15.92
N PRO A 294 20.94 13.89 14.69
CA PRO A 294 20.11 14.12 13.49
C PRO A 294 18.74 13.40 13.54
N ARG A 295 18.68 12.23 14.22
CA ARG A 295 17.43 11.50 14.49
C ARG A 295 16.50 12.30 15.41
N VAL A 296 17.04 12.89 16.47
CA VAL A 296 16.33 13.82 17.35
C VAL A 296 15.76 15.00 16.58
N VAL A 297 16.61 15.71 15.83
CA VAL A 297 16.21 16.93 15.13
C VAL A 297 15.11 16.64 14.10
N ASN A 298 15.27 15.60 13.29
CA ASN A 298 14.27 15.21 12.29
C ASN A 298 12.93 14.83 12.94
N THR A 299 12.95 14.04 14.02
CA THR A 299 11.72 13.62 14.70
C THR A 299 11.00 14.79 15.37
N ALA A 300 11.74 15.70 16.01
CA ALA A 300 11.18 16.89 16.63
C ALA A 300 10.61 17.87 15.58
N ALA A 301 11.30 18.10 14.47
CA ALA A 301 10.82 18.96 13.39
C ALA A 301 9.54 18.41 12.73
N ILE A 302 9.50 17.10 12.42
CA ILE A 302 8.29 16.44 11.93
C ILE A 302 7.14 16.59 12.94
N ALA A 303 7.41 16.38 14.24
CA ALA A 303 6.38 16.51 15.27
C ALA A 303 5.80 17.93 15.38
N LEU A 304 6.62 18.97 15.19
CA LEU A 304 6.16 20.36 15.10
C LEU A 304 5.35 20.62 13.83
N LEU A 305 5.78 20.09 12.68
CA LEU A 305 5.07 20.23 11.41
C LEU A 305 3.65 19.63 11.50
N TYR A 306 3.51 18.40 11.99
CA TYR A 306 2.19 17.77 12.19
C TYR A 306 1.33 18.54 13.20
N ALA A 307 1.94 19.16 14.23
CA ALA A 307 1.25 20.05 15.16
C ALA A 307 0.94 21.46 14.60
N GLY A 308 1.09 21.69 13.28
CA GLY A 308 0.83 22.98 12.62
C GLY A 308 1.89 24.06 12.87
N LYS A 309 2.94 23.76 13.61
CA LYS A 309 4.02 24.70 14.02
C LYS A 309 5.15 24.70 12.99
N ALA A 310 4.79 24.89 11.73
CA ALA A 310 5.67 24.61 10.61
C ALA A 310 6.92 25.54 10.55
N LYS A 311 6.81 26.81 11.00
CA LYS A 311 7.97 27.70 11.21
C LYS A 311 8.95 27.15 12.26
N GLU A 312 8.44 26.70 13.42
CA GLU A 312 9.26 26.11 14.49
C GLU A 312 9.95 24.82 14.00
N ALA A 313 9.33 24.07 13.08
CA ALA A 313 9.93 22.89 12.45
C ALA A 313 11.16 23.24 11.60
N VAL A 314 11.10 24.29 10.79
CA VAL A 314 12.27 24.80 10.02
C VAL A 314 13.39 25.26 10.96
N GLU A 315 13.04 26.00 12.01
CA GLU A 315 14.00 26.45 13.05
C GLU A 315 14.65 25.26 13.79
N MET A 316 13.92 24.15 13.99
CA MET A 316 14.51 22.93 14.56
C MET A 316 15.51 22.26 13.63
N PHE A 317 15.23 22.16 12.32
CA PHE A 317 16.20 21.63 11.35
C PHE A 317 17.51 22.43 11.36
N GLY A 318 17.43 23.76 11.46
CA GLY A 318 18.58 24.67 11.57
C GLY A 318 19.44 24.50 12.82
N LYS A 319 19.00 23.74 13.83
CA LYS A 319 19.81 23.40 15.02
C LYS A 319 20.71 22.18 14.82
N SER A 320 20.62 21.48 13.68
CA SER A 320 21.51 20.35 13.40
C SER A 320 22.90 20.83 12.99
N LYS A 321 23.94 20.45 13.74
CA LYS A 321 25.35 20.75 13.44
C LYS A 321 26.01 19.76 12.47
N LYS A 322 25.22 18.95 11.75
CA LYS A 322 25.71 17.87 10.86
C LYS A 322 24.98 17.92 9.53
N ILE A 323 25.69 17.55 8.46
CA ILE A 323 25.14 17.44 7.10
C ILE A 323 23.83 16.64 7.11
N LEU A 324 22.78 17.24 6.57
CA LEU A 324 21.45 16.65 6.48
C LEU A 324 21.46 15.51 5.44
N ARG A 325 21.20 14.28 5.89
CA ARG A 325 21.10 13.11 4.98
C ARG A 325 19.78 13.16 4.20
N GLY A 326 19.75 12.55 3.01
CA GLY A 326 18.65 12.61 2.04
C GLY A 326 17.22 12.69 2.58
N PRO A 327 16.74 11.77 3.45
CA PRO A 327 15.38 11.84 4.00
C PRO A 327 15.11 13.10 4.83
N MET A 328 16.09 13.55 5.60
CA MET A 328 16.01 14.75 6.45
C MET A 328 16.06 16.03 5.61
N LEU A 329 16.85 16.03 4.52
CA LEU A 329 16.86 17.11 3.53
C LEU A 329 15.54 17.20 2.77
N SER A 330 14.94 16.07 2.38
CA SER A 330 13.61 16.02 1.77
C SER A 330 12.54 16.58 2.71
N ASN A 331 12.56 16.17 3.99
CA ASN A 331 11.63 16.69 4.99
C ASN A 331 11.81 18.19 5.19
N LEU A 332 13.05 18.70 5.27
CA LEU A 332 13.32 20.14 5.34
C LEU A 332 12.77 20.86 4.11
N LYS A 333 13.02 20.36 2.89
CA LYS A 333 12.53 20.97 1.65
C LYS A 333 11.01 21.07 1.62
N THR A 334 10.30 19.97 1.91
CA THR A 334 8.83 19.97 2.00
C THR A 334 8.31 20.88 3.12
N THR A 335 8.99 20.92 4.28
CA THR A 335 8.62 21.83 5.39
C THR A 335 8.80 23.29 4.99
N ALA A 336 9.92 23.64 4.35
CA ALA A 336 10.21 25.00 3.89
C ALA A 336 9.23 25.44 2.80
N GLU A 337 8.87 24.56 1.86
CA GLU A 337 7.86 24.81 0.83
C GLU A 337 6.46 25.11 1.41
N LEU A 338 6.14 24.61 2.60
CA LEU A 338 4.91 24.92 3.32
C LEU A 338 4.96 26.23 4.14
N CYS A 339 6.14 26.83 4.34
CA CYS A 339 6.34 27.91 5.32
C CYS A 339 6.91 29.22 4.76
N VAL A 340 7.66 29.14 3.66
CA VAL A 340 8.64 30.18 3.30
C VAL A 340 8.34 30.76 1.91
N PRO A 341 8.15 32.10 1.79
CA PRO A 341 8.08 32.75 0.49
C PRO A 341 9.37 32.52 -0.33
N ALA A 342 9.23 32.31 -1.63
CA ALA A 342 10.29 31.77 -2.51
C ALA A 342 11.67 32.42 -2.33
N VAL A 343 11.76 33.73 -2.10
CA VAL A 343 13.03 34.47 -1.97
C VAL A 343 13.91 33.99 -0.79
N ILE A 344 13.32 33.51 0.31
CA ILE A 344 14.08 33.01 1.47
C ILE A 344 14.44 31.51 1.29
N LYS A 345 13.74 30.80 0.40
CA LYS A 345 14.02 29.39 0.06
C LYS A 345 15.42 29.23 -0.50
N ASP A 346 15.79 30.09 -1.46
CA ASP A 346 17.03 29.97 -2.22
C ASP A 346 18.25 30.22 -1.31
N ALA A 347 18.20 31.25 -0.46
CA ALA A 347 19.27 31.55 0.51
C ALA A 347 19.47 30.45 1.58
N MET A 348 18.43 29.67 1.92
CA MET A 348 18.55 28.51 2.80
C MET A 348 19.11 27.27 2.07
N MET A 349 18.74 27.08 0.80
CA MET A 349 19.25 26.01 -0.05
C MET A 349 20.73 26.19 -0.35
N GLU A 350 21.17 27.39 -0.78
CA GLU A 350 22.57 27.71 -1.03
C GLU A 350 23.45 27.40 0.18
N LYS A 351 22.96 27.70 1.40
CA LYS A 351 23.70 27.43 2.64
C LYS A 351 23.79 25.94 2.95
N ALA A 352 22.71 25.18 2.74
CA ALA A 352 22.70 23.73 2.96
C ALA A 352 23.50 22.95 1.90
N GLU A 353 23.66 23.50 0.69
CA GLU A 353 24.48 22.95 -0.39
C GLU A 353 25.96 23.37 -0.27
N ALA A 354 26.24 24.57 0.25
CA ALA A 354 27.59 25.00 0.60
C ALA A 354 28.21 24.13 1.70
N ASP A 355 27.42 23.76 2.72
CA ASP A 355 27.82 22.85 3.80
C ASP A 355 27.97 21.36 3.34
N GLN A 356 27.77 21.05 2.05
CA GLN A 356 28.00 19.72 1.45
C GLN A 356 29.29 19.62 0.61
N LYS A 357 30.04 20.71 0.43
CA LYS A 357 31.36 20.72 -0.23
C LYS A 357 32.49 20.74 0.79
#